data_AF-A0A0A0J9F0-F1
#
_entry.id   AF-A0A0A0J9F0-F1
#
_cell.length_a   1.000
_cell.length_b   1.000
_cell.length_c   1.000
_cell.angle_alpha   90.00
_cell.angle_beta   90.00
_cell.angle_gamma   90.00
#
_symmetry.space_group_name_H-M   'P 1'
#
loop_
_entity.id
_entity.type
_entity.pdbx_description
1 polymer ?
#
loop_
_entity_poly.entity_id
_entity_poly.type
_entity_poly.pdbx_seq_one_letter_code
_entity_poly.pdbx_strand_id
1 'polypeptide(L)'
;MTTAETGPDAELVEAIGTAILRAAPQDDPLALVRHAASAESAARDLLQQAVGAARSGGHSWAAIGTELGMSRQAVQQRFGDRSGADAPSAEQRWLGPVTAFDEMAELEIAGRRGWHTIRAGMLRHLMVHTPTQWEHKRVVWTGSLKRYEQDGWVVGCRALPWIYLVRDTGIPAES
;
A
#
# COMPACT_ATOMS: atom_id res chain seq x y z
N MET A 1 -7.17 35.25 -25.48
CA MET A 1 -6.15 34.48 -24.77
C MET A 1 -6.88 33.57 -23.80
N THR A 2 -7.28 32.39 -24.28
CA THR A 2 -8.14 31.46 -23.55
C THR A 2 -7.24 30.53 -22.75
N THR A 3 -7.24 30.68 -21.43
CA THR A 3 -6.61 29.76 -20.49
C THR A 3 -7.27 28.40 -20.67
N ALA A 4 -6.55 27.41 -21.20
CA ALA A 4 -7.05 26.05 -21.26
C ALA A 4 -7.21 25.55 -19.81
N GLU A 5 -8.44 25.32 -19.37
CA GLU A 5 -8.73 24.57 -18.16
C GLU A 5 -8.08 23.20 -18.30
N THR A 6 -6.95 23.03 -17.62
CA THR A 6 -6.20 21.78 -17.61
C THR A 6 -6.98 20.85 -16.69
N GLY A 7 -7.66 19.85 -17.26
CA GLY A 7 -8.47 18.91 -16.48
C GLY A 7 -7.63 18.16 -15.43
N PRO A 8 -8.26 17.57 -14.39
CA PRO A 8 -7.57 16.88 -13.30
C PRO A 8 -6.62 15.77 -13.79
N ASP A 9 -6.96 15.12 -14.91
CA ASP A 9 -6.12 14.10 -15.54
C ASP A 9 -4.80 14.68 -16.07
N ALA A 10 -4.82 15.89 -16.62
CA ALA A 10 -3.63 16.54 -17.15
C ALA A 10 -2.70 17.03 -16.04
N GLU A 11 -3.24 17.50 -14.91
CA GLU A 11 -2.44 17.80 -13.72
C GLU A 11 -1.79 16.53 -13.13
N LEU A 12 -2.52 15.42 -13.10
CA LEU A 12 -1.99 14.13 -12.63
C LEU A 12 -0.87 13.61 -13.54
N VAL A 13 -1.06 13.70 -14.86
CA VAL A 13 -0.04 13.31 -15.85
C VAL A 13 1.22 14.15 -15.65
N GLU A 14 1.08 15.48 -15.47
CA GLU A 14 2.22 16.37 -15.24
C GLU A 14 2.94 16.04 -13.92
N ALA A 15 2.20 15.77 -12.85
CA ALA A 15 2.77 15.38 -11.56
C ALA A 15 3.55 14.06 -11.63
N ILE A 16 3.00 13.05 -12.32
CA ILE A 16 3.67 11.76 -12.54
C ILE A 16 4.91 11.94 -13.41
N GLY A 17 4.80 12.69 -14.51
CA GLY A 17 5.92 12.99 -15.41
C GLY A 17 7.07 13.68 -14.68
N THR A 18 6.77 14.71 -13.90
CA THR A 18 7.73 15.41 -13.04
C THR A 18 8.37 14.45 -12.03
N ALA A 19 7.59 13.56 -11.41
CA ALA A 19 8.11 12.60 -10.44
C ALA A 19 9.08 11.58 -11.09
N ILE A 20 8.77 11.10 -12.28
CA ILE A 20 9.61 10.18 -13.06
C ILE A 20 10.93 10.87 -13.45
N LEU A 21 10.85 12.07 -14.02
CA LEU A 21 12.02 12.81 -14.52
C LEU A 21 12.98 13.22 -13.41
N ARG A 22 12.48 13.58 -12.22
CA ARG A 22 13.31 13.92 -11.06
C ARG A 22 14.12 12.74 -10.54
N ALA A 23 13.65 11.51 -10.76
CA ALA A 23 14.34 10.31 -10.30
C ALA A 23 15.40 9.79 -11.29
N ALA A 24 15.29 10.15 -12.57
CA ALA A 24 16.17 9.69 -13.64
C ALA A 24 17.36 10.63 -13.89
N PRO A 25 18.59 10.13 -14.04
CA PRO A 25 19.69 10.90 -14.64
C PRO A 25 19.32 11.35 -16.06
N GLN A 26 19.58 12.61 -16.40
CA GLN A 26 19.13 13.24 -17.66
C GLN A 26 19.71 12.55 -18.92
N ASP A 27 20.85 11.86 -18.79
CA ASP A 27 21.58 11.26 -19.91
C ASP A 27 21.51 9.71 -19.99
N ASP A 28 20.62 9.06 -19.22
CA ASP A 28 20.39 7.60 -19.31
C ASP A 28 18.93 7.29 -19.71
N PRO A 29 18.65 7.09 -21.02
CA PRO A 29 17.33 6.69 -21.50
C PRO A 29 16.80 5.39 -20.88
N LEU A 30 17.67 4.45 -20.49
CA LEU A 30 17.24 3.22 -19.83
C LEU A 30 16.87 3.46 -18.36
N ALA A 31 17.48 4.43 -17.68
CA ALA A 31 17.02 4.86 -16.36
C ALA A 31 15.60 5.42 -16.43
N LEU A 32 15.30 6.23 -17.46
CA LEU A 32 13.95 6.74 -17.67
C LEU A 32 12.92 5.61 -17.82
N VAL A 33 13.23 4.57 -18.62
CA VAL A 33 12.37 3.37 -18.75
C VAL A 33 12.17 2.67 -17.41
N ARG A 34 13.24 2.46 -16.62
CA ARG A 34 13.14 1.82 -15.29
C ARG A 34 12.27 2.62 -14.31
N HIS A 35 12.39 3.95 -14.32
CA HIS A 35 11.58 4.82 -13.46
C HIS A 35 10.13 4.90 -13.90
N ALA A 36 9.87 4.95 -15.21
CA ALA A 36 8.51 4.87 -15.75
C ALA A 36 7.83 3.54 -15.39
N ALA A 37 8.54 2.41 -15.51
CA ALA A 37 8.04 1.10 -15.09
C ALA A 37 7.76 1.05 -13.58
N SER A 38 8.62 1.68 -12.76
CA SER A 38 8.40 1.79 -11.32
C SER A 38 7.15 2.61 -10.99
N ALA A 39 6.93 3.71 -11.70
CA ALA A 39 5.74 4.54 -11.56
C ALA A 39 4.47 3.80 -11.99
N GLU A 40 4.52 3.02 -13.08
CA GLU A 40 3.42 2.17 -13.53
C GLU A 40 3.05 1.13 -12.46
N SER A 41 4.06 0.45 -11.89
CA SER A 41 3.87 -0.51 -10.81
C SER A 41 3.22 0.15 -9.59
N ALA A 42 3.71 1.31 -9.17
CA ALA A 42 3.15 2.05 -8.04
C ALA A 42 1.69 2.50 -8.30
N ALA A 43 1.39 2.99 -9.51
CA ALA A 43 0.04 3.38 -9.89
C ALA A 43 -0.93 2.18 -9.89
N ARG A 44 -0.46 1.01 -10.37
CA ARG A 44 -1.21 -0.24 -10.35
C ARG A 44 -1.54 -0.70 -8.93
N ASP A 45 -0.59 -0.58 -8.01
CA ASP A 45 -0.80 -0.91 -6.59
C ASP A 45 -1.77 0.04 -5.90
N LEU A 46 -1.64 1.35 -6.16
CA LEU A 46 -2.60 2.35 -5.67
C LEU A 46 -4.01 2.08 -6.18
N LEU A 47 -4.15 1.73 -7.46
CA LEU A 47 -5.45 1.35 -8.04
C LEU A 47 -6.03 0.10 -7.37
N GLN A 48 -5.22 -0.93 -7.13
CA GLN A 48 -5.66 -2.12 -6.40
C GLN A 48 -6.14 -1.78 -4.97
N GLN A 49 -5.45 -0.87 -4.28
CA GLN A 49 -5.84 -0.40 -2.95
C GLN A 49 -7.15 0.38 -2.98
N ALA A 50 -7.32 1.31 -3.93
CA ALA A 50 -8.54 2.08 -4.11
C ALA A 50 -9.75 1.17 -4.41
N VAL A 51 -9.58 0.18 -5.29
CA VAL A 51 -10.60 -0.85 -5.56
C VAL A 51 -10.93 -1.65 -4.30
N GLY A 52 -9.91 -2.07 -3.53
CA GLY A 52 -10.10 -2.77 -2.26
C GLY A 52 -10.87 -1.93 -1.23
N ALA A 53 -10.54 -0.64 -1.11
CA ALA A 53 -11.23 0.30 -0.24
C ALA A 53 -12.70 0.47 -0.66
N ALA A 54 -12.97 0.70 -1.94
CA ALA A 54 -14.33 0.79 -2.48
C ALA A 54 -15.16 -0.47 -2.21
N ARG A 55 -14.56 -1.66 -2.40
CA ARG A 55 -15.21 -2.94 -2.06
C ARG A 55 -15.52 -3.06 -0.58
N SER A 56 -14.57 -2.69 0.29
CA SER A 56 -14.79 -2.71 1.75
C SER A 56 -15.83 -1.69 2.22
N GLY A 57 -15.98 -0.58 1.49
CA GLY A 57 -17.03 0.44 1.70
C GLY A 57 -18.40 0.04 1.14
N GLY A 58 -18.55 -1.18 0.61
CA GLY A 58 -19.82 -1.72 0.13
C GLY A 58 -20.13 -1.47 -1.35
N HIS A 59 -19.25 -0.80 -2.11
CA HIS A 59 -19.47 -0.58 -3.54
C HIS A 59 -19.42 -1.90 -4.32
N SER A 60 -20.38 -2.10 -5.23
CA SER A 60 -20.47 -3.31 -6.04
C SER A 60 -19.36 -3.38 -7.10
N TRP A 61 -19.03 -4.59 -7.57
CA TRP A 61 -18.13 -4.77 -8.71
C TRP A 61 -18.62 -4.08 -9.99
N ALA A 62 -19.93 -3.92 -10.14
CA ALA A 62 -20.52 -3.21 -11.28
C ALA A 62 -20.24 -1.71 -11.19
N ALA A 63 -20.45 -1.09 -10.02
CA ALA A 63 -20.16 0.33 -9.81
C ALA A 63 -18.68 0.65 -10.05
N ILE A 64 -17.77 -0.17 -9.53
CA ILE A 64 -16.33 -0.03 -9.76
C ILE A 64 -15.98 -0.20 -11.25
N GLY A 65 -16.67 -1.13 -11.94
CA GLY A 65 -16.51 -1.30 -13.39
C GLY A 65 -16.88 -0.05 -14.18
N THR A 66 -17.98 0.62 -13.83
CA THR A 66 -18.37 1.88 -14.45
C THR A 66 -17.28 2.93 -14.35
N GLU A 67 -16.70 3.13 -13.17
CA GLU A 67 -15.60 4.11 -12.96
C GLU A 67 -14.34 3.77 -13.76
N LEU A 68 -14.06 2.47 -13.97
CA LEU A 68 -12.87 2.02 -14.70
C LEU A 68 -13.09 1.84 -16.21
N GLY A 69 -14.30 2.10 -16.71
CA GLY A 69 -14.67 1.78 -18.09
C GLY A 69 -14.57 0.27 -18.40
N MET A 70 -14.79 -0.58 -17.40
CA MET A 70 -14.65 -2.04 -17.49
C MET A 70 -15.98 -2.75 -17.19
N SER A 71 -16.18 -3.93 -17.77
CA SER A 71 -17.31 -4.78 -17.39
C SER A 71 -17.15 -5.31 -15.96
N ARG A 72 -18.27 -5.60 -15.29
CA ARG A 72 -18.26 -6.23 -13.95
C ARG A 72 -17.37 -7.48 -13.89
N GLN A 73 -17.48 -8.34 -14.91
CA GLN A 73 -16.71 -9.57 -15.00
C GLN A 73 -15.21 -9.29 -15.20
N ALA A 74 -14.85 -8.29 -16.02
CA ALA A 74 -13.46 -7.89 -16.22
C ALA A 74 -12.84 -7.32 -14.94
N VAL A 75 -13.56 -6.50 -14.17
CA VAL A 75 -13.09 -6.02 -12.87
C VAL A 75 -12.96 -7.15 -11.86
N GLN A 76 -13.95 -8.05 -11.79
CA GLN A 76 -13.90 -9.18 -10.88
C GLN A 76 -12.74 -10.13 -11.21
N GLN A 77 -12.45 -10.36 -12.49
CA GLN A 77 -11.29 -11.14 -12.91
C GLN A 77 -9.98 -10.42 -12.56
N ARG A 78 -9.90 -9.11 -12.80
CA ARG A 78 -8.68 -8.32 -12.59
C ARG A 78 -8.35 -8.09 -11.11
N PHE A 79 -9.37 -7.90 -10.27
CA PHE A 79 -9.20 -7.46 -8.89
C PHE A 79 -9.79 -8.41 -7.85
N GLY A 80 -10.66 -9.34 -8.26
CA GLY A 80 -11.31 -10.30 -7.37
C GLY A 80 -10.50 -11.56 -7.11
N ASP A 81 -9.45 -11.84 -7.90
CA ASP A 81 -8.71 -13.12 -7.85
C ASP A 81 -7.35 -13.05 -7.11
N ARG A 82 -7.08 -11.98 -6.36
CA ARG A 82 -5.88 -11.88 -5.51
C ARG A 82 -6.16 -12.04 -4.03
N SER A 83 -6.84 -13.13 -3.68
CA SER A 83 -6.70 -13.74 -2.36
C SER A 83 -5.61 -14.82 -2.30
N GLY A 84 -4.90 -15.11 -3.40
CA GLY A 84 -3.77 -16.05 -3.37
C GLY A 84 -2.90 -16.01 -4.62
N ALA A 85 -1.64 -15.60 -4.47
CA ALA A 85 -0.53 -15.96 -5.36
C ALA A 85 0.82 -15.78 -4.62
N ASP A 86 1.41 -16.91 -4.24
CA ASP A 86 2.82 -17.24 -3.95
C ASP A 86 3.61 -16.55 -2.83
N ALA A 87 3.31 -17.00 -1.61
CA ALA A 87 4.26 -17.51 -0.62
C ALA A 87 3.58 -18.72 0.05
N PRO A 88 4.26 -19.72 0.67
CA PRO A 88 3.57 -20.78 1.43
C PRO A 88 2.58 -20.09 2.35
N SER A 89 1.27 -20.35 2.16
CA SER A 89 0.18 -19.43 2.51
C SER A 89 0.38 -18.85 3.89
N ALA A 90 1.04 -17.69 3.95
CA ALA A 90 1.49 -17.15 5.20
C ALA A 90 0.22 -16.83 5.98
N GLU A 91 0.10 -17.42 7.18
CA GLU A 91 -1.13 -17.38 7.94
C GLU A 91 -1.57 -15.94 8.11
N GLN A 92 -2.83 -15.63 7.78
CA GLN A 92 -3.37 -14.27 7.86
C GLN A 92 -4.46 -14.21 8.92
N ARG A 93 -4.49 -13.11 9.68
CA ARG A 93 -5.54 -12.85 10.66
C ARG A 93 -5.85 -11.37 10.79
N TRP A 94 -7.06 -11.07 11.26
CA TRP A 94 -7.39 -9.73 11.73
C TRP A 94 -7.02 -9.58 13.21
N LEU A 95 -6.28 -8.53 13.52
CA LEU A 95 -6.05 -8.03 14.88
C LEU A 95 -7.03 -6.88 15.13
N GLY A 96 -7.96 -7.06 16.07
CA GLY A 96 -8.91 -6.02 16.47
C GLY A 96 -10.04 -6.56 17.35
N PRO A 97 -10.89 -5.67 17.89
CA PRO A 97 -10.83 -4.21 17.72
C PRO A 97 -9.65 -3.56 18.46
N VAL A 98 -9.05 -2.54 17.86
CA VAL A 98 -7.99 -1.70 18.46
C VAL A 98 -8.30 -0.22 18.25
N THR A 99 -7.93 0.60 19.22
CA THR A 99 -8.05 2.07 19.20
C THR A 99 -6.70 2.73 18.94
N ALA A 100 -6.70 4.02 18.63
CA ALA A 100 -5.45 4.75 18.41
C ALA A 100 -4.49 4.75 19.62
N PHE A 101 -4.99 4.42 20.83
CA PHE A 101 -4.25 4.39 22.09
C PHE A 101 -3.61 3.03 22.38
N ASP A 102 -4.34 1.94 22.16
CA ASP A 102 -3.87 0.57 22.45
C ASP A 102 -3.20 -0.11 21.24
N GLU A 103 -3.48 0.37 20.02
CA GLU A 103 -3.08 -0.28 18.78
C GLU A 103 -1.58 -0.58 18.72
N MET A 104 -0.72 0.35 19.15
CA MET A 104 0.72 0.13 19.07
C MET A 104 1.21 -0.96 20.02
N ALA A 105 0.61 -1.09 21.21
CA ALA A 105 0.96 -2.13 22.17
C ALA A 105 0.49 -3.51 21.68
N GLU A 106 -0.71 -3.58 21.10
CA GLU A 106 -1.23 -4.81 20.49
C GLU A 106 -0.40 -5.25 19.28
N LEU A 107 0.04 -4.29 18.46
CA LEU A 107 0.95 -4.57 17.34
C LEU A 107 2.32 -5.05 17.81
N GLU A 108 2.85 -4.50 18.91
CA GLU A 108 4.12 -4.96 19.50
C GLU A 108 4.03 -6.41 19.98
N ILE A 109 2.94 -6.78 20.68
CA ILE A 109 2.69 -8.16 21.11
C ILE A 109 2.58 -9.10 19.90
N ALA A 110 1.82 -8.69 18.89
CA ALA A 110 1.67 -9.47 17.68
C ALA A 110 3.00 -9.62 16.92
N GLY A 111 3.80 -8.55 16.86
CA GLY A 111 5.12 -8.51 16.26
C GLY A 111 6.09 -9.51 16.87
N ARG A 112 6.15 -9.61 18.20
CA ARG A 112 6.96 -10.63 18.90
C ARG A 112 6.58 -12.06 18.53
N ARG A 113 5.31 -12.30 18.19
CA ARG A 113 4.78 -13.60 17.76
C ARG A 113 4.83 -13.79 16.24
N GLY A 114 5.63 -12.99 15.55
CA GLY A 114 5.85 -13.11 14.11
C GLY A 114 4.77 -12.53 13.21
N TRP A 115 3.87 -11.70 13.75
CA TRP A 115 2.81 -11.08 12.96
C TRP A 115 3.16 -9.66 12.56
N HIS A 116 3.04 -9.32 11.26
CA HIS A 116 3.17 -7.94 10.82
C HIS A 116 1.98 -7.43 9.99
N THR A 117 1.75 -6.12 10.05
CA THR A 117 0.63 -5.48 9.36
C THR A 117 0.89 -5.40 7.86
N ILE A 118 -0.11 -5.78 7.07
CA ILE A 118 -0.15 -5.59 5.60
C ILE A 118 -1.33 -4.73 5.15
N ARG A 119 -2.31 -4.48 6.02
CA ARG A 119 -3.44 -3.56 5.78
C ARG A 119 -4.03 -3.07 7.10
N ALA A 120 -4.52 -1.84 7.12
CA ALA A 120 -5.33 -1.33 8.22
C ALA A 120 -6.77 -1.09 7.71
N GLY A 121 -7.75 -1.55 8.48
CA GLY A 121 -9.16 -1.24 8.35
C GLY A 121 -9.64 -0.40 9.53
N MET A 122 -10.93 -0.09 9.58
CA MET A 122 -11.52 0.64 10.72
C MET A 122 -11.32 -0.16 12.01
N LEU A 123 -10.49 0.34 12.93
CA LEU A 123 -10.18 -0.25 14.24
C LEU A 123 -9.59 -1.68 14.18
N ARG A 124 -8.89 -2.06 13.10
CA ARG A 124 -8.27 -3.39 12.98
C ARG A 124 -7.15 -3.44 11.95
N HIS A 125 -6.24 -4.39 12.10
CA HIS A 125 -5.15 -4.67 11.16
C HIS A 125 -5.31 -6.06 10.53
N LEU A 126 -5.12 -6.17 9.22
CA LEU A 126 -4.87 -7.45 8.57
C LEU A 126 -3.37 -7.72 8.69
N MET A 127 -3.05 -8.86 9.27
CA MET A 127 -1.68 -9.28 9.53
C MET A 127 -1.36 -10.55 8.77
N VAL A 128 -0.07 -10.74 8.53
CA VAL A 128 0.51 -11.99 8.02
C VAL A 128 1.57 -12.49 9.00
N HIS A 129 1.66 -13.81 9.15
CA HIS A 129 2.61 -14.47 10.04
C HIS A 129 3.89 -14.89 9.32
N THR A 130 5.03 -14.67 9.94
CA THR A 130 6.35 -15.17 9.52
C THR A 130 7.09 -15.83 10.69
N PRO A 131 8.17 -16.58 10.45
CA PRO A 131 8.96 -17.19 11.51
C PRO A 131 9.77 -16.20 12.37
N THR A 132 9.77 -14.91 12.05
CA THR A 132 10.62 -13.89 12.65
C THR A 132 9.81 -12.79 13.31
N GLN A 133 10.33 -12.16 14.36
CA GLN A 133 9.67 -11.06 15.05
C GLN A 133 9.69 -9.77 14.23
N TRP A 134 8.66 -8.98 14.40
CA TRP A 134 8.49 -7.69 13.72
C TRP A 134 8.30 -6.55 14.70
N GLU A 135 8.79 -5.39 14.31
CA GLU A 135 8.47 -4.13 14.96
C GLU A 135 7.51 -3.32 14.09
N HIS A 136 6.66 -2.54 14.74
CA HIS A 136 5.70 -1.64 14.09
C HIS A 136 5.91 -0.21 14.54
N LYS A 137 5.69 0.72 13.61
CA LYS A 137 5.73 2.15 13.91
C LYS A 137 4.64 2.87 13.13
N ARG A 138 3.86 3.70 13.81
CA ARG A 138 2.87 4.59 13.18
C ARG A 138 3.46 5.99 13.06
N VAL A 139 3.41 6.55 11.87
CA VAL A 139 3.90 7.92 11.59
C VAL A 139 2.81 8.71 10.88
N VAL A 140 2.75 10.02 11.11
CA VAL A 140 1.87 10.90 10.34
C VAL A 140 2.44 11.02 8.92
N TRP A 141 1.57 11.04 7.92
CA TRP A 141 1.97 11.25 6.52
C TRP A 141 2.37 12.72 6.27
N THR A 142 3.57 13.12 6.70
CA THR A 142 4.07 14.51 6.60
C THR A 142 5.22 14.70 5.61
N GLY A 143 5.58 13.69 4.81
CA GLY A 143 6.63 13.83 3.79
C GLY A 143 7.47 12.57 3.57
N SER A 144 8.76 12.77 3.30
CA SER A 144 9.69 11.69 2.92
C SER A 144 9.85 10.62 4.00
N LEU A 145 9.86 9.35 3.58
CA LEU A 145 10.12 8.19 4.44
C LEU A 145 11.59 7.75 4.46
N LYS A 146 12.49 8.43 3.73
CA LYS A 146 13.88 8.02 3.54
C LYS A 146 14.62 7.69 4.84
N ARG A 147 14.41 8.48 5.90
CA ARG A 147 15.04 8.23 7.20
C ARG A 147 14.64 6.87 7.80
N TYR A 148 13.38 6.48 7.62
CA TYR A 148 12.88 5.21 8.12
C TYR A 148 13.36 4.06 7.25
N GLU A 149 13.38 4.24 5.94
CA GLU A 149 13.93 3.25 4.99
C GLU A 149 15.41 2.95 5.29
N GLN A 150 16.21 3.97 5.61
CA GLN A 150 17.61 3.82 6.04
C GLN A 150 17.76 3.00 7.33
N ASP A 151 16.79 3.11 8.24
CA ASP A 151 16.72 2.34 9.48
C ASP A 151 16.09 0.95 9.30
N GLY A 152 15.85 0.52 8.05
CA GLY A 152 15.29 -0.80 7.70
C GLY A 152 13.76 -0.90 7.80
N TRP A 153 13.05 0.22 7.97
CA TRP A 153 11.59 0.22 7.97
C TRP A 153 11.04 0.16 6.55
N VAL A 154 10.00 -0.64 6.35
CA VAL A 154 9.22 -0.69 5.12
C VAL A 154 7.78 -0.32 5.40
N VAL A 155 7.05 0.15 4.37
CA VAL A 155 5.63 0.47 4.52
C VAL A 155 4.83 -0.83 4.57
N GLY A 156 4.25 -1.14 5.73
CA GLY A 156 3.29 -2.23 5.87
C GLY A 156 1.93 -1.85 5.27
N CYS A 157 1.41 -0.68 5.61
CA CYS A 157 0.25 -0.11 4.93
C CYS A 157 0.11 1.41 5.13
N ARG A 158 -0.77 2.03 4.34
CA ARG A 158 -1.15 3.44 4.46
C ARG A 158 -2.63 3.53 4.83
N ALA A 159 -2.95 4.30 5.86
CA ALA A 159 -4.33 4.54 6.31
C ALA A 159 -4.43 5.96 6.87
N LEU A 160 -4.96 6.87 6.05
CA LEU A 160 -4.93 8.31 6.33
C LEU A 160 -5.49 8.65 7.73
N PRO A 161 -4.81 9.53 8.51
CA PRO A 161 -3.60 10.30 8.16
C PRO A 161 -2.26 9.57 8.41
N TRP A 162 -2.30 8.27 8.68
CA TRP A 162 -1.17 7.48 9.16
C TRP A 162 -0.51 6.63 8.07
N ILE A 163 0.78 6.36 8.30
CA ILE A 163 1.54 5.31 7.63
C ILE A 163 2.00 4.34 8.72
N TYR A 164 1.70 3.06 8.52
CA TYR A 164 2.17 1.96 9.37
C TYR A 164 3.41 1.36 8.72
N LEU A 165 4.53 1.53 9.40
CA LEU A 165 5.82 0.96 9.03
C LEU A 165 6.01 -0.35 9.81
N VAL A 166 6.65 -1.31 9.15
CA VAL A 166 7.04 -2.59 9.74
C VAL A 166 8.53 -2.82 9.49
N ARG A 167 9.20 -3.54 10.39
CA ARG A 167 10.60 -3.92 10.25
C ARG A 167 10.80 -5.34 10.77
N ASP A 168 11.39 -6.21 9.95
CA ASP A 168 11.77 -7.55 10.38
C ASP A 168 13.03 -7.43 11.25
N THR A 169 13.02 -8.07 12.42
CA THR A 169 14.16 -8.07 13.33
C THR A 169 15.15 -9.20 13.05
N GLY A 170 14.74 -10.23 12.30
CA GLY A 170 15.49 -11.47 12.10
C GLY A 170 15.53 -12.40 13.32
N ILE A 171 14.93 -12.01 14.44
CA ILE A 171 14.85 -12.82 15.67
C ILE A 171 13.71 -13.84 15.50
N PRO A 172 13.85 -15.10 15.93
CA PRO A 172 12.75 -16.07 15.88
C PRO A 172 11.49 -15.62 16.64
N ALA A 173 10.32 -15.89 16.07
CA ALA A 173 9.02 -15.59 16.66
C ALA A 173 8.79 -16.34 18.00
N GLU A 174 8.16 -15.67 18.94
CA GLU A 174 7.70 -16.25 20.20
C GLU A 174 6.48 -17.15 19.96
N SER A 175 6.42 -18.28 20.68
CA SER A 175 5.30 -19.23 20.65
C SER A 175 4.07 -18.72 21.39
#